data_AF-A0A1I2YH24-F1
#
_entry.id   AF-A0A1I2YH24-F1
#
_cell.length_a   1.000
_cell.length_b   1.000
_cell.length_c   1.000
_cell.angle_alpha   90.00
_cell.angle_beta   90.00
_cell.angle_gamma   90.00
#
_symmetry.space_group_name_H-M   'P 1'
#
loop_
_entity.id
_entity.type
_entity.pdbx_description
1 polymer ?
#
loop_
_entity_poly.entity_id
_entity_poly.type
_entity_poly.pdbx_seq_one_letter_code
_entity_poly.pdbx_strand_id
1 'polypeptide(L)'
;MLALSAREEKDPKTLGELFYLCCDEIEDICFAEAILLIMELLASTLSKEFLLFEEQVQQFLDTFFKQLPAFLKSSLHKRIVA
;
A
#
# COMPACT_ATOMS: atom_id res chain seq x y z
N MET A 1 -10.47 -33.94 -16.10
CA MET A 1 -10.80 -32.73 -16.89
C MET A 1 -12.30 -32.44 -16.95
N LEU A 2 -13.19 -33.43 -16.80
CA LEU A 2 -14.67 -33.24 -16.80
C LEU A 2 -15.23 -32.53 -15.54
N ALA A 3 -14.59 -32.72 -14.38
CA ALA A 3 -15.01 -32.07 -13.14
C ALA A 3 -14.74 -30.56 -13.12
N LEU A 4 -13.77 -30.09 -13.90
CA LEU A 4 -13.45 -28.66 -14.03
C LEU A 4 -14.47 -27.97 -14.93
N SER A 5 -14.81 -28.60 -16.06
CA SER A 5 -15.82 -28.11 -17.02
C SER A 5 -17.21 -28.05 -16.39
N ALA A 6 -17.61 -29.07 -15.63
CA ALA A 6 -18.90 -29.09 -14.93
C ALA A 6 -19.00 -28.05 -13.80
N ARG A 7 -17.87 -27.57 -13.27
CA ARG A 7 -17.82 -26.52 -12.25
C ARG A 7 -17.91 -25.12 -12.87
N GLU A 8 -17.26 -24.90 -14.01
CA GLU A 8 -17.37 -23.64 -14.77
C GLU A 8 -18.78 -23.39 -15.34
N GLU A 9 -19.54 -24.46 -15.64
CA GLU A 9 -20.91 -24.36 -16.15
C GLU A 9 -21.96 -24.10 -15.05
N LYS A 10 -21.67 -24.52 -13.80
CA LYS A 10 -22.65 -24.55 -12.70
C LYS A 10 -22.44 -23.46 -11.65
N ASP A 11 -21.25 -22.86 -11.61
CA ASP A 11 -20.88 -21.84 -10.64
C ASP A 11 -20.23 -20.67 -11.40
N PRO A 12 -20.95 -19.55 -11.64
CA PRO A 12 -20.31 -18.37 -12.21
C PRO A 12 -19.20 -17.99 -11.24
N LYS A 13 -17.98 -17.80 -11.76
CA LYS A 13 -16.66 -17.73 -11.09
C LYS A 13 -16.49 -16.71 -9.94
N THR A 14 -17.57 -16.23 -9.34
CA THR A 14 -17.66 -15.19 -8.32
C THR A 14 -16.73 -15.41 -7.12
N LEU A 15 -16.75 -16.56 -6.44
CA LEU A 15 -15.92 -16.74 -5.24
C LEU A 15 -14.42 -16.89 -5.53
N GLY A 16 -14.05 -17.54 -6.65
CA GLY A 16 -12.65 -17.68 -7.04
C GLY A 16 -12.05 -16.37 -7.53
N GLU A 17 -12.83 -15.60 -8.29
CA GLU A 17 -12.46 -14.25 -8.74
C GLU A 17 -12.37 -13.27 -7.57
N LEU A 18 -13.32 -13.31 -6.63
CA LEU A 18 -13.25 -12.53 -5.39
C LEU A 18 -12.00 -12.86 -4.57
N PHE A 19 -11.64 -14.14 -4.43
CA PHE A 19 -10.42 -14.54 -3.74
C PHE A 19 -9.17 -13.96 -4.42
N TYR A 20 -9.10 -14.04 -5.75
CA TYR A 20 -7.98 -13.47 -6.52
C TYR A 20 -7.87 -11.95 -6.36
N LEU A 21 -9.01 -11.24 -6.46
CA LEU A 21 -9.07 -9.79 -6.22
C LEU A 21 -8.63 -9.43 -4.80
N CYS A 22 -9.02 -10.22 -3.80
CA CYS A 22 -8.55 -10.04 -2.42
C CYS A 22 -7.04 -10.25 -2.30
N CYS A 23 -6.45 -11.24 -2.99
CA CYS A 23 -5.01 -11.46 -2.98
C CYS A 23 -4.24 -10.28 -3.58
N ASP A 24 -4.68 -9.75 -4.72
CA ASP A 24 -4.06 -8.58 -5.34
C ASP A 24 -4.14 -7.34 -4.43
N GLU A 25 -5.29 -7.10 -3.78
CA GLU A 25 -5.43 -5.98 -2.83
C GLU A 25 -4.59 -6.19 -1.55
N ILE A 26 -4.37 -7.44 -1.12
CA ILE A 26 -3.46 -7.74 0.02
C ILE A 26 -2.01 -7.40 -0.35
N GLU A 27 -1.56 -7.69 -1.57
CA GLU A 27 -0.22 -7.31 -2.04
C GLU A 27 -0.03 -5.78 -2.07
N ASP A 28 -1.06 -5.05 -2.50
CA ASP A 28 -1.10 -3.57 -2.46
C ASP A 28 -1.00 -3.03 -1.02
N ILE A 29 -1.68 -3.66 -0.05
CA ILE A 29 -1.62 -3.29 1.37
C ILE A 29 -0.21 -3.50 1.93
N CYS A 30 0.41 -4.65 1.66
CA CYS A 30 1.78 -4.95 2.08
C CYS A 30 2.79 -3.92 1.52
N PHE A 31 2.60 -3.49 0.28
CA PHE A 31 3.44 -2.47 -0.35
C PHE A 31 3.28 -1.10 0.32
N ALA A 32 2.05 -0.67 0.59
CA ALA A 32 1.78 0.58 1.29
C ALA A 32 2.38 0.58 2.71
N GLU A 33 2.29 -0.54 3.42
CA GLU A 33 2.89 -0.72 4.75
C GLU A 33 4.41 -0.63 4.73
N ALA A 34 5.05 -1.29 3.76
CA ALA A 34 6.49 -1.21 3.60
C ALA A 34 6.96 0.24 3.37
N ILE A 35 6.22 1.01 2.57
CA ILE A 35 6.54 2.42 2.33
C ILE A 35 6.37 3.26 3.60
N LEU A 36 5.29 3.08 4.36
CA LEU A 36 5.08 3.82 5.60
C LEU A 36 6.20 3.53 6.62
N LEU A 37 6.61 2.27 6.77
CA LEU A 37 7.75 1.90 7.63
C LEU A 37 9.06 2.55 7.17
N ILE A 38 9.32 2.61 5.87
CA ILE A 38 10.50 3.31 5.32
C ILE A 38 10.45 4.80 5.64
N MET A 39 9.27 5.42 5.58
CA MET A 39 9.10 6.84 5.92
C MET A 39 9.33 7.12 7.41
N GLU A 40 8.81 6.27 8.29
CA GLU A 40 9.07 6.36 9.73
C GLU A 40 10.56 6.20 10.05
N LEU A 41 11.22 5.23 9.39
CA LEU A 41 12.65 5.03 9.53
C LEU A 41 13.41 6.28 9.08
N LEU A 42 13.09 6.83 7.90
CA LEU A 42 13.67 8.06 7.37
C LEU A 42 13.50 9.23 8.35
N ALA A 43 12.29 9.43 8.88
CA ALA A 43 12.01 10.46 9.87
C ALA A 43 12.87 10.31 11.12
N SER A 44 12.95 9.08 11.65
CA SER A 44 13.73 8.78 12.85
C SER A 44 15.23 8.98 12.65
N THR A 45 15.76 8.64 11.46
CA THR A 45 17.16 8.84 11.10
C THR A 45 17.47 10.32 10.94
N LEU A 46 16.58 11.08 10.29
CA LEU A 46 16.74 12.52 10.13
C LEU A 46 16.77 13.25 11.47
N SER A 47 15.84 12.92 12.39
CA SER A 47 15.84 13.50 13.74
C SER A 47 17.13 13.20 14.51
N LYS A 48 17.66 11.98 14.40
CA LYS A 48 18.85 11.54 15.14
C LYS A 48 20.16 12.10 14.60
N GLU A 49 20.37 12.03 13.29
CA GLU A 49 21.63 12.42 12.65
C GLU A 49 21.76 13.93 12.44
N PHE A 50 20.64 14.64 12.29
CA PHE A 50 20.64 16.07 11.98
C PHE A 50 20.15 16.97 13.12
N LEU A 51 19.87 16.41 14.32
CA LEU A 51 19.35 17.15 15.49
C LEU A 51 18.14 18.05 15.15
N LEU A 52 17.30 17.61 14.22
CA LEU A 52 16.17 18.39 13.74
C LEU A 52 15.06 18.40 14.79
N PHE A 53 14.39 19.56 14.91
CA PHE A 53 13.14 19.64 15.66
C PHE A 53 12.04 18.87 14.91
N GLU A 54 11.11 18.27 15.65
CA GLU A 54 10.02 17.45 15.11
C GLU A 54 9.22 18.20 14.01
N GLU A 55 8.98 19.49 14.20
CA GLU A 55 8.33 20.36 13.21
C GLU A 55 9.09 20.45 11.88
N GLN A 56 10.42 20.48 11.91
CA GLN A 56 11.24 20.54 10.69
C GLN A 56 11.20 19.22 9.93
N VAL A 57 11.17 18.10 10.67
CA VAL A 57 11.04 16.77 10.08
C VAL A 57 9.66 16.59 9.47
N GLN A 58 8.59 17.04 10.13
CA GLN A 58 7.23 17.05 9.57
C GLN A 58 7.15 17.89 8.30
N GLN A 59 7.67 19.11 8.31
CA GLN A 59 7.68 19.97 7.11
C GLN A 59 8.44 19.32 5.93
N PHE A 60 9.56 18.66 6.22
CA PHE A 60 10.31 17.90 5.23
C PHE A 60 9.48 16.75 4.67
N LEU A 61 8.88 15.92 5.53
CA LEU A 61 8.04 14.79 5.12
C LEU A 61 6.85 15.26 4.29
N ASP A 62 6.14 16.31 4.69
CA ASP A 62 5.02 16.87 3.93
C ASP A 62 5.44 17.32 2.52
N THR A 63 6.61 17.95 2.42
CA THR A 63 7.17 18.38 1.14
C THR A 63 7.57 17.17 0.29
N PHE A 64 8.18 16.16 0.91
CA PHE A 64 8.55 14.91 0.26
C PHE A 64 7.31 14.17 -0.27
N PHE A 65 6.26 14.05 0.55
CA PHE A 65 4.97 13.45 0.16
C PHE A 65 4.34 14.16 -1.04
N LYS A 66 4.41 15.50 -1.09
CA LYS A 66 3.92 16.28 -2.25
C LYS A 66 4.73 16.00 -3.52
N GLN A 67 6.00 15.65 -3.42
CA GLN A 67 6.86 15.36 -4.56
C GLN A 67 6.82 13.88 -5.01
N LEU A 68 6.19 12.99 -4.23
CA LEU A 68 6.07 11.59 -4.62
C LEU A 68 5.35 11.43 -5.98
N PRO A 69 5.81 10.48 -6.81
CA PRO A 69 5.10 10.04 -8.00
C PRO A 69 3.63 9.67 -7.74
N ALA A 70 2.76 9.91 -8.72
CA ALA A 70 1.31 9.67 -8.59
C ALA A 70 0.97 8.23 -8.20
N PHE A 71 1.72 7.24 -8.73
CA PHE A 71 1.49 5.83 -8.43
C PHE A 71 1.72 5.47 -6.95
N LEU A 72 2.72 6.11 -6.31
CA LEU A 72 2.96 5.91 -4.87
C LEU A 72 1.90 6.60 -4.03
N LYS A 73 1.45 7.79 -4.45
CA LYS A 73 0.36 8.51 -3.77
C LYS A 73 -0.93 7.70 -3.78
N SER A 74 -1.28 7.08 -4.90
CA SER A 74 -2.49 6.24 -5.00
C SER A 74 -2.44 5.02 -4.07
N SER A 75 -1.28 4.36 -3.96
CA SER A 75 -1.12 3.22 -3.04
C SER A 75 -1.24 3.62 -1.57
N LEU A 76 -0.82 4.82 -1.20
CA LEU A 76 -0.91 5.33 0.17
C LEU A 76 -2.31 5.88 0.53
N HIS A 77 -3.04 6.46 -0.42
CA HIS A 77 -4.39 7.00 -0.18
C HIS A 77 -5.47 5.93 -0.06
N LYS A 78 -5.30 4.75 -0.67
CA LYS A 78 -6.24 3.61 -0.54
C LYS A 78 -6.53 3.25 0.93
N ARG A 79 -5.64 3.57 1.86
CA ARG A 79 -5.75 3.24 3.30
C ARG A 79 -6.33 4.34 4.19
N ILE A 80 -6.49 5.59 3.71
CA ILE A 80 -7.09 6.67 4.52
C ILE A 80 -8.63 6.59 4.48
N VAL A 81 -9.19 5.85 3.53
CA VAL A 81 -10.65 5.80 3.25
C VAL A 81 -11.24 4.38 3.43
N ALA A 82 -10.46 3.43 3.96
CA ALA A 82 -10.91 2.09 4.34
C ALA A 82 -10.82 1.94 5.87
#